data_AF-A0A0S2DQV3-F1
#
_entry.id   AF-A0A0S2DQV3-F1
#
_cell.length_a   1.000
_cell.length_b   1.000
_cell.length_c   1.000
_cell.angle_alpha   90.00
_cell.angle_beta   90.00
_cell.angle_gamma   90.00
#
_symmetry.space_group_name_H-M   'P 1'
#
loop_
_entity.id
_entity.type
_entity.pdbx_description
1 polymer ?
#
loop_
_entity_poly.entity_id
_entity_poly.type
_entity_poly.pdbx_seq_one_letter_code
_entity_poly.pdbx_strand_id
1 'polypeptide(L)'
;MKQKHFVFFAALLVVATGVPCAAADLPTTCDDDASAAVRSELFRNSRTANLYRATVNGDKESATALAVEIGKTHPDYVKCINRLGAENGDPIAQYNYSTWLTESKDEVTRLRGMYWLRRAATANHELAKEKLAEYRSGKRK
;
A
#
# COMPACT_ATOMS: atom_id res chain seq x y z
N MET A 1 53.44 12.89 -46.91
CA MET A 1 53.26 12.77 -45.45
C MET A 1 51.78 12.92 -45.14
N LYS A 2 51.13 11.90 -44.56
CA LYS A 2 49.69 11.88 -44.26
C LYS A 2 49.48 12.22 -42.78
N GLN A 3 48.96 13.40 -42.46
CA GLN A 3 48.39 13.69 -41.13
C GLN A 3 46.89 13.41 -41.19
N LYS A 4 46.43 12.47 -40.37
CA LYS A 4 45.02 12.16 -40.16
C LYS A 4 44.54 13.03 -38.99
N HIS A 5 43.63 13.95 -39.27
CA HIS A 5 42.90 14.67 -38.23
C HIS A 5 41.84 13.75 -37.63
N PHE A 6 42.04 13.37 -36.37
CA PHE A 6 41.00 12.86 -35.48
C PHE A 6 40.50 14.05 -34.66
N VAL A 7 39.22 14.43 -34.80
CA VAL A 7 38.53 15.20 -33.76
C VAL A 7 37.13 14.64 -33.58
N PHE A 8 36.83 14.44 -32.31
CA PHE A 8 35.77 13.65 -31.68
C PHE A 8 34.35 14.16 -31.94
N PHE A 9 33.43 13.21 -32.15
CA PHE A 9 31.99 13.42 -31.94
C PHE A 9 31.72 13.63 -30.44
N ALA A 10 31.33 14.84 -30.04
CA ALA A 10 30.72 15.08 -28.73
C ALA A 10 29.23 14.74 -28.83
N ALA A 11 28.87 13.50 -28.50
CA ALA A 11 27.48 13.12 -28.25
C ALA A 11 27.04 13.74 -26.91
N LEU A 12 26.21 14.77 -27.00
CA LEU A 12 25.57 15.41 -25.86
C LEU A 12 24.54 14.43 -25.26
N LEU A 13 24.94 13.69 -24.23
CA LEU A 13 24.05 12.82 -23.48
C LEU A 13 23.19 13.69 -22.56
N VAL A 14 21.96 14.00 -22.98
CA VAL A 14 20.95 14.60 -22.10
C VAL A 14 20.51 13.51 -21.12
N VAL A 15 21.09 13.53 -19.91
CA VAL A 15 20.61 12.71 -18.80
C VAL A 15 19.27 13.29 -18.38
N ALA A 16 18.18 12.64 -18.81
CA ALA A 16 16.88 12.84 -18.21
C ALA A 16 16.95 12.37 -16.76
N THR A 17 17.26 13.28 -15.83
CA THR A 17 17.03 13.06 -14.41
C THR A 17 15.52 13.07 -14.22
N GLY A 18 14.90 11.91 -14.41
CA GLY A 18 13.56 11.66 -13.91
C GLY A 18 13.63 11.88 -12.40
N VAL A 19 13.06 12.98 -11.93
CA VAL A 19 12.74 13.14 -10.52
C VAL A 19 11.71 12.04 -10.25
N PRO A 20 12.02 11.00 -9.45
CA PRO A 20 10.97 10.12 -9.01
C PRO A 20 10.01 11.00 -8.22
N CYS A 21 8.77 11.09 -8.70
CA CYS A 21 7.69 11.72 -7.95
C CYS A 21 7.61 10.97 -6.63
N ALA A 22 8.25 11.52 -5.59
CA ALA A 22 8.28 10.96 -4.27
C ALA A 22 6.83 10.76 -3.85
N ALA A 23 6.45 9.51 -3.64
CA ALA A 23 5.23 9.17 -2.94
C ALA A 23 5.29 9.93 -1.62
N ALA A 24 4.50 11.00 -1.50
CA ALA A 24 4.47 11.86 -0.33
C ALA A 24 4.36 11.01 0.94
N ASP A 25 5.23 11.32 1.89
CA ASP A 25 5.58 10.58 3.10
C ASP A 25 4.35 10.05 3.87
N LEU A 26 3.91 8.84 3.55
CA LEU A 26 3.08 8.08 4.46
C LEU A 26 4.03 7.37 5.42
N PRO A 27 3.76 7.41 6.75
CA PRO A 27 4.57 6.67 7.69
C PRO A 27 4.57 5.19 7.26
N THR A 28 5.78 4.69 6.98
CA THR A 28 6.07 3.31 6.56
C THR A 28 5.74 2.29 7.65
N THR A 29 5.32 2.78 8.82
CA THR A 29 4.96 2.00 10.00
C THR A 29 3.66 2.52 10.62
N CYS A 30 3.05 1.66 11.43
CA CYS A 30 1.94 1.99 12.30
C CYS A 30 2.48 2.54 13.62
N ASP A 31 3.03 3.76 13.60
CA ASP A 31 3.69 4.40 14.76
C ASP A 31 3.06 5.76 15.17
N ASP A 32 1.74 5.93 15.02
CA ASP A 32 1.02 6.98 15.75
C ASP A 32 0.94 6.66 17.26
N ASP A 33 0.85 7.64 18.15
CA ASP A 33 0.98 7.42 19.62
C ASP A 33 -0.02 6.38 20.18
N ALA A 34 -1.18 6.21 19.54
CA ALA A 34 -2.19 5.21 19.89
C ALA A 34 -1.74 3.75 19.65
N SER A 35 -0.62 3.55 18.96
CA SER A 35 -0.24 2.31 18.29
C SER A 35 0.97 1.62 18.94
N ALA A 36 1.73 2.33 19.78
CA ALA A 36 2.94 1.84 20.45
C ALA A 36 2.64 0.75 21.51
N ALA A 37 1.50 0.85 22.21
CA ALA A 37 1.06 -0.15 23.18
C ALA A 37 0.71 -1.47 22.47
N VAL A 38 -0.02 -1.40 21.36
CA VAL A 38 -0.35 -2.55 20.52
C VAL A 38 0.93 -3.20 20.00
N ARG A 39 1.86 -2.42 19.46
CA ARG A 39 3.16 -2.92 19.01
C ARG A 39 3.91 -3.66 20.12
N SER A 40 3.94 -3.13 21.34
CA SER A 40 4.59 -3.82 22.47
C SER A 40 3.94 -5.18 22.77
N GLU A 41 2.62 -5.30 22.63
CA GLU A 41 1.89 -6.57 22.80
C GLU A 41 2.16 -7.55 21.65
N LEU A 42 2.14 -7.09 20.39
CA LEU A 42 2.46 -7.92 19.22
C LEU A 42 3.84 -8.56 19.34
N PHE A 43 4.81 -7.85 19.94
CA PHE A 43 6.17 -8.34 20.11
C PHE A 43 6.34 -9.33 21.28
N ARG A 44 5.31 -9.55 22.12
CA ARG A 44 5.32 -10.62 23.13
C ARG A 44 5.09 -12.00 22.52
N ASN A 45 4.38 -12.07 21.40
CA ASN A 45 4.13 -13.31 20.67
C ASN A 45 5.00 -13.36 19.41
N SER A 46 5.80 -14.43 19.29
CA SER A 46 6.77 -14.56 18.20
C SER A 46 6.13 -14.59 16.81
N ARG A 47 4.93 -15.16 16.69
CA ARG A 47 4.18 -15.22 15.43
C ARG A 47 3.72 -13.84 14.99
N THR A 48 3.04 -13.09 15.85
CA THR A 48 2.58 -11.73 15.52
C THR A 48 3.75 -10.77 15.29
N ALA A 49 4.85 -10.93 16.04
CA ALA A 49 6.07 -10.15 15.82
C ALA A 49 6.68 -10.42 14.45
N ASN A 50 6.78 -11.70 14.04
CA ASN A 50 7.33 -12.08 12.75
C ASN A 50 6.45 -11.62 11.59
N LEU A 51 5.14 -11.77 11.72
CA LEU A 51 4.19 -11.25 10.73
C LEU A 51 4.31 -9.74 10.59
N TYR A 52 4.37 -9.00 11.71
CA TYR A 52 4.54 -7.55 11.68
C TYR A 52 5.83 -7.12 10.98
N ARG A 53 6.97 -7.75 11.33
CA ARG A 53 8.25 -7.45 10.66
C ARG A 53 8.20 -7.76 9.18
N ALA A 54 7.60 -8.89 8.78
CA ALA A 54 7.43 -9.23 7.37
C ALA A 54 6.58 -8.17 6.64
N THR A 55 5.49 -7.73 7.25
CA THR A 55 4.62 -6.68 6.68
C THR A 55 5.37 -5.37 6.50
N VAL A 56 6.11 -4.91 7.50
CA VAL A 56 6.92 -3.68 7.39
C VAL A 56 8.03 -3.82 6.33
N ASN A 57 8.53 -5.05 6.12
CA ASN A 57 9.58 -5.34 5.13
C ASN A 57 9.06 -5.56 3.69
N GLY A 58 7.77 -5.32 3.43
CA GLY A 58 7.23 -5.41 2.07
C GLY A 58 6.63 -6.77 1.70
N ASP A 59 6.54 -7.72 2.64
CA ASP A 59 5.89 -8.99 2.36
C ASP A 59 4.38 -8.77 2.14
N LYS A 60 3.87 -9.33 1.04
CA LYS A 60 2.50 -9.09 0.59
C LYS A 60 1.51 -9.72 1.56
N GLU A 61 1.65 -11.01 1.84
CA GLU A 61 0.59 -11.80 2.48
C GLU A 61 0.58 -11.69 4.01
N SER A 62 1.72 -11.32 4.61
CA SER A 62 1.87 -11.18 6.06
C SER A 62 0.91 -10.17 6.68
N ALA A 63 0.52 -9.12 5.96
CA ALA A 63 -0.40 -8.10 6.46
C ALA A 63 -1.78 -8.69 6.70
N THR A 64 -2.31 -9.45 5.73
CA THR A 64 -3.59 -10.15 5.88
C THR A 64 -3.52 -11.19 6.99
N ALA A 65 -2.45 -11.97 7.06
CA ALA A 65 -2.26 -12.94 8.13
C ALA A 65 -2.23 -12.27 9.52
N LEU A 66 -1.52 -11.15 9.66
CA LEU A 66 -1.47 -10.39 10.90
C LEU A 66 -2.83 -9.82 11.26
N ALA A 67 -3.54 -9.23 10.29
CA ALA A 67 -4.88 -8.66 10.48
C ALA A 67 -5.88 -9.70 11.00
N VAL A 68 -5.80 -10.95 10.53
CA VAL A 68 -6.64 -12.06 11.01
C VAL A 68 -6.32 -12.39 12.47
N GLU A 69 -5.05 -12.47 12.84
CA GLU A 69 -4.62 -12.80 14.20
C GLU A 69 -5.04 -11.74 15.22
N ILE A 70 -4.86 -10.47 14.87
CA ILE A 70 -5.05 -9.36 15.81
C ILE A 70 -6.46 -8.76 15.75
N GLY A 71 -7.26 -9.10 14.73
CA GLY A 71 -8.49 -8.34 14.46
C GLY A 71 -9.56 -8.44 15.52
N LYS A 72 -9.51 -9.46 16.39
CA LYS A 72 -10.39 -9.57 17.56
C LYS A 72 -9.94 -8.71 18.74
N THR A 73 -8.63 -8.55 18.93
CA THR A 73 -8.06 -7.90 20.11
C THR A 73 -7.68 -6.44 19.85
N HIS A 74 -7.29 -6.12 18.62
CA HIS A 74 -6.79 -4.82 18.20
C HIS A 74 -7.48 -4.34 16.91
N PRO A 75 -8.83 -4.25 16.87
CA PRO A 75 -9.58 -3.90 15.66
C PRO A 75 -9.18 -2.53 15.08
N ASP A 76 -8.83 -1.57 15.93
CA ASP A 76 -8.41 -0.24 15.48
C ASP A 76 -7.05 -0.27 14.77
N TYR A 77 -6.17 -1.21 15.14
CA TYR A 77 -4.84 -1.36 14.54
C TYR A 77 -4.90 -2.08 13.18
N VAL A 78 -5.94 -2.89 12.95
CA VAL A 78 -6.14 -3.63 11.68
C VAL A 78 -6.19 -2.70 10.48
N LYS A 79 -6.77 -1.51 10.61
CA LYS A 79 -6.81 -0.52 9.53
C LYS A 79 -5.40 -0.12 9.09
N CYS A 80 -4.49 0.04 10.05
CA CYS A 80 -3.11 0.37 9.73
C CYS A 80 -2.36 -0.81 9.10
N ILE A 81 -2.56 -2.03 9.60
CA ILE A 81 -1.97 -3.23 8.99
C ILE A 81 -2.42 -3.42 7.54
N ASN A 82 -3.71 -3.22 7.25
CA ASN A 82 -4.20 -3.29 5.87
C ASN A 82 -3.67 -2.14 4.99
N ARG A 83 -3.38 -0.96 5.54
CA ARG A 83 -2.67 0.10 4.79
C ARG A 83 -1.30 -0.41 4.33
N LEU A 84 -0.51 -0.95 5.24
CA LEU A 84 0.83 -1.50 4.92
C LEU A 84 0.73 -2.64 3.90
N GLY A 85 -0.19 -3.59 4.10
CA GLY A 85 -0.43 -4.67 3.13
C GLY A 85 -0.85 -4.16 1.75
N ALA A 86 -1.70 -3.13 1.72
CA ALA A 86 -2.15 -2.53 0.47
C ALA A 86 -0.99 -1.90 -0.30
N GLU A 87 -0.09 -1.21 0.40
CA GLU A 87 1.14 -0.63 -0.11
C GLU A 87 2.12 -1.70 -0.63
N ASN A 88 2.24 -2.83 0.07
CA ASN A 88 3.04 -3.98 -0.36
C ASN A 88 2.49 -4.68 -1.60
N GLY A 89 1.21 -4.46 -1.92
CA GLY A 89 0.57 -5.01 -3.11
C GLY A 89 -0.31 -6.23 -2.85
N ASP A 90 -0.71 -6.48 -1.60
CA ASP A 90 -1.67 -7.53 -1.25
C ASP A 90 -3.09 -7.16 -1.70
N PRO A 91 -3.70 -7.91 -2.62
CA PRO A 91 -5.05 -7.61 -3.11
C PRO A 91 -6.12 -7.66 -2.02
N ILE A 92 -5.97 -8.53 -1.01
CA ILE A 92 -6.92 -8.63 0.11
C ILE A 92 -6.81 -7.40 0.98
N ALA A 93 -5.59 -7.00 1.35
CA ALA A 93 -5.36 -5.78 2.13
C ALA A 93 -5.78 -4.51 1.36
N GLN A 94 -5.57 -4.46 0.04
CA GLN A 94 -6.07 -3.37 -0.81
C GLN A 94 -7.61 -3.28 -0.77
N TYR A 95 -8.30 -4.42 -0.87
CA TYR A 95 -9.75 -4.46 -0.77
C TYR A 95 -10.23 -4.03 0.62
N ASN A 96 -9.69 -4.63 1.69
CA ASN A 96 -10.05 -4.28 3.06
C ASN A 96 -9.77 -2.81 3.37
N TYR A 97 -8.61 -2.29 2.96
CA TYR A 97 -8.29 -0.88 3.17
C TYR A 97 -9.23 0.04 2.39
N SER A 98 -9.62 -0.36 1.18
CA SER A 98 -10.56 0.40 0.37
C SER A 98 -11.92 0.55 1.03
N THR A 99 -12.47 -0.48 1.68
CA THR A 99 -13.82 -0.43 2.26
C THR A 99 -13.92 0.65 3.33
N TRP A 100 -13.00 0.68 4.31
CA TRP A 100 -12.96 1.74 5.33
C TRP A 100 -12.86 3.14 4.74
N LEU A 101 -12.10 3.32 3.67
CA LEU A 101 -11.89 4.62 3.05
C LEU A 101 -13.10 5.07 2.24
N THR A 102 -13.74 4.16 1.50
CA THR A 102 -14.91 4.47 0.66
C THR A 102 -16.16 4.81 1.46
N GLU A 103 -16.22 4.41 2.74
CA GLU A 103 -17.29 4.76 3.69
C GLU A 103 -17.09 6.14 4.34
N SER A 104 -15.94 6.78 4.13
CA SER A 104 -15.66 8.09 4.72
C SER A 104 -16.62 9.18 4.21
N LYS A 105 -16.94 10.15 5.08
CA LYS A 105 -17.66 11.37 4.68
C LYS A 105 -16.77 12.36 3.93
N ASP A 106 -15.45 12.27 4.11
CA ASP A 106 -14.49 13.07 3.39
C ASP A 106 -14.29 12.54 1.95
N GLU A 107 -14.42 13.43 0.96
CA GLU A 107 -14.35 13.07 -0.45
C GLU A 107 -12.97 12.60 -0.86
N VAL A 108 -11.91 13.26 -0.37
CA VAL A 108 -10.53 12.89 -0.70
C VAL A 108 -10.22 11.48 -0.18
N THR A 109 -10.67 11.17 1.03
CA THR A 109 -10.56 9.83 1.63
C THR A 109 -11.32 8.80 0.79
N ARG A 110 -12.54 9.09 0.33
CA ARG A 110 -13.29 8.19 -0.55
C ARG A 110 -12.59 7.94 -1.87
N LEU A 111 -12.04 8.98 -2.51
CA LEU A 111 -11.27 8.86 -3.74
C LEU A 111 -10.05 7.96 -3.55
N ARG A 112 -9.37 8.07 -2.40
CA ARG A 112 -8.29 7.16 -2.01
C ARG A 112 -8.77 5.72 -1.85
N GLY A 113 -9.95 5.52 -1.26
CA GLY A 113 -10.59 4.21 -1.19
C GLY A 113 -10.84 3.63 -2.59
N MET A 114 -11.38 4.42 -3.51
CA MET A 114 -11.61 3.98 -4.89
C MET A 114 -10.32 3.60 -5.63
N TYR A 115 -9.20 4.29 -5.34
CA TYR A 115 -7.89 3.92 -5.87
C TYR A 115 -7.49 2.51 -5.44
N TRP A 116 -7.56 2.21 -4.14
CA TRP A 116 -7.21 0.88 -3.62
C TRP A 116 -8.16 -0.21 -4.12
N LEU A 117 -9.46 0.08 -4.19
CA LEU A 117 -10.46 -0.84 -4.71
C LEU A 117 -10.17 -1.25 -6.16
N ARG A 118 -9.78 -0.27 -6.99
CA ARG A 118 -9.39 -0.54 -8.39
C ARG A 118 -8.13 -1.39 -8.47
N ARG A 119 -7.12 -1.13 -7.64
CA ARG A 119 -5.89 -1.95 -7.60
C ARG A 119 -6.19 -3.40 -7.23
N ALA A 120 -7.03 -3.64 -6.22
CA ALA A 120 -7.45 -4.99 -5.85
C ALA A 120 -8.20 -5.69 -7.00
N ALA A 121 -9.12 -4.99 -7.66
CA ALA A 121 -9.86 -5.52 -8.81
C ALA A 121 -8.95 -5.86 -10.00
N THR A 122 -7.96 -5.01 -10.30
CA THR A 122 -6.93 -5.26 -11.32
C THR A 122 -6.07 -6.48 -10.98
N ALA A 123 -5.84 -6.74 -9.69
CA ALA A 123 -5.16 -7.93 -9.21
C ALA A 123 -6.07 -9.18 -9.11
N ASN A 124 -7.21 -9.18 -9.79
CA ASN A 124 -8.18 -10.27 -9.82
C ASN A 124 -8.88 -10.58 -8.47
N HIS A 125 -8.96 -9.62 -7.55
CA HIS A 125 -9.76 -9.80 -6.34
C HIS A 125 -11.26 -9.72 -6.67
N GLU A 126 -11.98 -10.84 -6.57
CA GLU A 126 -13.37 -10.95 -7.06
C GLU A 126 -14.34 -10.00 -6.34
N LEU A 127 -14.30 -9.93 -5.00
CA LEU A 127 -15.13 -8.98 -4.25
C LEU A 127 -14.84 -7.51 -4.61
N ALA A 128 -13.60 -7.22 -5.04
CA ALA A 128 -13.24 -5.86 -5.45
C ALA A 128 -13.83 -5.53 -6.83
N LYS A 129 -13.86 -6.50 -7.76
CA LYS A 129 -14.53 -6.36 -9.07
C LYS A 129 -16.03 -6.12 -8.90
N GLU A 130 -16.68 -6.93 -8.05
CA GLU A 130 -18.10 -6.81 -7.73
C GLU A 130 -18.41 -5.43 -7.15
N LYS A 131 -17.66 -5.03 -6.11
CA LYS A 131 -17.84 -3.73 -5.46
C LYS A 131 -17.62 -2.57 -6.43
N LEU A 132 -16.62 -2.66 -7.31
CA LEU A 132 -16.38 -1.63 -8.34
C LEU A 132 -17.52 -1.55 -9.37
N ALA A 133 -18.15 -2.68 -9.70
CA ALA A 133 -19.34 -2.71 -10.55
C ALA A 133 -20.56 -2.07 -9.86
N GLU A 134 -20.75 -2.28 -8.55
CA GLU A 134 -21.78 -1.59 -7.76
C GLU A 134 -21.64 -0.06 -7.89
N TYR A 135 -20.43 0.47 -7.67
CA TYR A 135 -20.15 1.90 -7.82
C TYR A 135 -20.45 2.44 -9.21
N ARG A 136 -20.12 1.69 -10.27
CA ARG A 136 -20.41 2.09 -11.67
C ARG A 136 -21.89 2.09 -11.99
N SER A 137 -22.67 1.20 -11.36
CA SER A 137 -24.11 1.12 -11.56
C SER A 137 -24.92 2.19 -10.80
N GLY A 138 -24.25 3.01 -9.97
CA GLY A 138 -24.90 4.01 -9.11
C GLY A 138 -25.60 3.42 -7.88
N LYS A 139 -25.57 2.09 -7.69
CA LYS A 139 -26.09 1.40 -6.50
C LYS A 139 -25.12 1.61 -5.34
N ARG A 140 -25.31 2.69 -4.59
CA ARG A 140 -24.66 2.89 -3.29
C ARG A 140 -25.57 2.32 -2.20
N LYS A 141 -25.03 1.48 -1.32
CA LYS A 141 -25.70 1.09 -0.06
C LYS A 141 -25.63 2.22 0.94
#